data_AF-A0A1W2FF74-F1
#
_entry.id   AF-A0A1W2FF74-F1
#
_cell.length_a   1.000
_cell.length_b   1.000
_cell.length_c   1.000
_cell.angle_alpha   90.00
_cell.angle_beta   90.00
_cell.angle_gamma   90.00
#
_symmetry.space_group_name_H-M   'P 1'
#
loop_
_entity.id
_entity.type
_entity.pdbx_description
1 polymer ?
#
loop_
_entity_poly.entity_id
_entity_poly.type
_entity_poly.pdbx_seq_one_letter_code
_entity_poly.pdbx_strand_id
1 'polypeptide(L)'
;MRLRLAVLLTGGVIVLAACSPTEAAQPAPVAESSSATSTSAPSSSSAAPSSSAAPSSATKPATNGPVKPPANSPAPSGSPGWKLTQGNTGLAAHGLNCDALPLYTGPGAPAAGTVISGKRVEQALTLFAGNITIEKSCVRPTRLGETAPLITTNGPCGSNSCQVTGAPVTIRDSNIDGSALPAKTIAGSCAFLGVGTLQRNYISGMGSGICFYNTGSSLSGLAEGNYVRGLRSDGESHNDGATVRDFPLDKNAGRTLTFRNNRIDCSTGNDTGALFIQTYGGDIDNVTVEGNLLEGGGYQLGLESGFDNLYGRNMKSINNRFSGTGWGAAYVSQKGASHKWAVWQDNFLHDAGAPDAKGKPAGTP
;
A
#
# COMPACT_ATOMS: atom_id res chain seq x y z
N MET A 1 -26.67 -57.76 -16.86
CA MET A 1 -27.24 -56.39 -16.84
C MET A 1 -26.59 -55.64 -15.68
N ARG A 2 -25.69 -54.70 -16.02
CA ARG A 2 -25.08 -53.60 -15.24
C ARG A 2 -24.56 -53.86 -13.81
N LEU A 3 -23.25 -54.11 -13.74
CA LEU A 3 -22.36 -53.81 -12.61
C LEU A 3 -22.43 -52.31 -12.28
N ARG A 4 -22.60 -51.93 -11.00
CA ARG A 4 -22.40 -50.57 -10.51
C ARG A 4 -21.15 -50.52 -9.64
N LEU A 5 -20.23 -49.65 -10.07
CA LEU A 5 -18.93 -49.36 -9.51
C LEU A 5 -19.09 -48.50 -8.24
N ALA A 6 -18.49 -48.92 -7.14
CA ALA A 6 -18.38 -48.13 -5.92
C ALA A 6 -17.13 -47.23 -6.03
N VAL A 7 -17.29 -45.92 -5.86
CA VAL A 7 -16.21 -44.96 -5.72
C VAL A 7 -16.06 -44.64 -4.23
N LEU A 8 -14.95 -45.09 -3.65
CA LEU A 8 -14.47 -44.67 -2.33
C LEU A 8 -13.89 -43.24 -2.48
N LEU A 9 -14.44 -42.28 -1.75
CA LEU A 9 -13.82 -40.98 -1.49
C LEU A 9 -13.04 -41.09 -0.18
N THR A 10 -11.73 -41.28 -0.28
CA THR A 10 -10.80 -41.11 0.84
C THR A 10 -10.58 -39.61 1.07
N GLY A 11 -11.13 -39.08 2.16
CA GLY A 11 -10.86 -37.72 2.63
C GLY A 11 -9.44 -37.61 3.20
N GLY A 12 -8.58 -36.87 2.51
CA GLY A 12 -7.30 -36.42 3.03
C GLY A 12 -7.49 -35.14 3.85
N VAL A 13 -7.27 -35.25 5.15
CA VAL A 13 -7.12 -34.09 6.05
C VAL A 13 -5.72 -33.51 5.80
N ILE A 14 -5.64 -32.35 5.15
CA ILE A 14 -4.39 -31.58 5.05
C ILE A 14 -4.25 -30.78 6.34
N VAL A 15 -3.31 -31.18 7.18
CA VAL A 15 -2.86 -30.44 8.35
C VAL A 15 -1.91 -29.34 7.85
N LEU A 16 -2.30 -28.07 7.98
CA LEU A 16 -1.39 -26.94 7.82
C LEU A 16 -0.39 -26.97 8.97
N ALA A 17 0.88 -27.19 8.63
CA ALA A 17 1.99 -27.14 9.56
C ALA A 17 2.26 -25.68 9.98
N ALA A 18 2.11 -25.40 11.27
CA ALA A 18 2.59 -24.18 11.89
C ALA A 18 4.13 -24.18 11.87
N CYS A 19 4.73 -23.17 11.23
CA CYS A 19 6.17 -22.95 11.29
C CYS A 19 6.57 -22.62 12.73
N SER A 20 7.31 -23.53 13.37
CA SER A 20 8.05 -23.25 14.60
C SER A 20 9.34 -22.49 14.26
N PRO A 21 9.76 -21.50 15.06
CA PRO A 21 10.96 -20.72 14.77
C PRO A 21 12.21 -21.57 15.01
N THR A 22 13.05 -21.65 13.97
CA THR A 22 14.40 -22.22 14.05
C THR A 22 15.34 -21.17 14.63
N GLU A 23 16.08 -21.56 15.66
CA GLU A 23 17.12 -20.80 16.33
C GLU A 23 18.26 -20.46 15.34
N ALA A 24 18.49 -19.18 15.07
CA ALA A 24 19.54 -18.72 14.17
C ALA A 24 20.73 -18.14 14.94
N ALA A 25 21.88 -18.76 14.76
CA ALA A 25 23.16 -18.40 15.36
C ALA A 25 23.71 -17.04 14.88
N GLN A 26 24.36 -16.32 15.79
CA GLN A 26 25.08 -15.05 15.53
C GLN A 26 26.30 -15.25 14.61
N PRO A 27 26.53 -14.35 13.63
CA PRO A 27 27.85 -14.11 13.07
C PRO A 27 28.56 -12.93 13.74
N ALA A 28 29.87 -13.12 13.94
CA ALA A 28 30.85 -12.20 14.50
C ALA A 28 31.21 -11.03 13.53
N PRO A 29 31.88 -9.97 14.02
CA PRO A 29 32.04 -8.69 13.30
C PRO A 29 33.20 -8.72 12.29
N VAL A 30 33.06 -7.99 11.18
CA VAL A 30 34.14 -7.77 10.21
C VAL A 30 34.45 -6.28 10.09
N ALA A 31 35.75 -6.01 10.05
CA ALA A 31 36.44 -4.76 10.32
C ALA A 31 36.32 -3.66 9.25
N GLU A 32 36.60 -2.44 9.72
CA GLU A 32 36.81 -1.20 8.98
C GLU A 32 37.98 -1.29 7.98
N SER A 33 37.88 -0.55 6.87
CA SER A 33 39.06 -0.05 6.16
C SER A 33 38.79 1.32 5.54
N SER A 34 39.83 2.13 5.60
CA SER A 34 39.90 3.58 5.47
C SER A 34 40.32 4.07 4.06
N SER A 35 39.85 5.28 3.75
CA SER A 35 40.45 6.42 3.03
C SER A 35 41.49 6.24 1.91
N ALA A 36 41.28 6.95 0.79
CA ALA A 36 42.32 7.76 0.13
C ALA A 36 41.73 8.87 -0.77
N THR A 37 42.55 9.90 -1.01
CA THR A 37 42.24 11.30 -1.35
C THR A 37 42.72 11.70 -2.77
N SER A 38 42.11 12.75 -3.36
CA SER A 38 42.64 13.74 -4.36
C SER A 38 43.07 13.23 -5.76
N THR A 39 42.96 13.97 -6.89
CA THR A 39 43.53 15.31 -7.17
C THR A 39 43.07 15.89 -8.54
N SER A 40 42.94 17.22 -8.62
CA SER A 40 43.25 18.20 -9.71
C SER A 40 42.63 18.17 -11.14
N ALA A 41 42.10 19.35 -11.50
CA ALA A 41 41.85 19.91 -12.86
C ALA A 41 43.16 20.33 -13.58
N PRO A 42 43.22 20.76 -14.89
CA PRO A 42 42.69 22.08 -15.34
C PRO A 42 42.29 22.26 -16.85
N SER A 43 41.72 23.44 -17.19
CA SER A 43 41.86 24.29 -18.42
C SER A 43 41.39 23.76 -19.80
N SER A 44 40.98 24.54 -20.83
CA SER A 44 40.63 25.96 -21.09
C SER A 44 40.15 26.09 -22.57
N SER A 45 39.23 27.03 -22.83
CA SER A 45 39.01 27.89 -24.04
C SER A 45 39.14 27.36 -25.49
N SER A 46 38.13 27.66 -26.34
CA SER A 46 38.28 28.51 -27.56
C SER A 46 36.93 28.87 -28.20
N ALA A 47 36.83 30.06 -28.80
CA ALA A 47 35.62 30.68 -29.35
C ALA A 47 35.62 30.80 -30.89
N ALA A 48 34.39 30.79 -31.47
CA ALA A 48 33.88 31.46 -32.70
C ALA A 48 34.53 31.13 -34.08
N PRO A 49 33.91 31.44 -35.27
CA PRO A 49 32.73 32.28 -35.53
C PRO A 49 31.69 31.80 -36.60
N SER A 50 30.52 32.46 -36.58
CA SER A 50 29.67 33.01 -37.67
C SER A 50 29.63 32.38 -39.09
N SER A 51 28.41 32.06 -39.54
CA SER A 51 27.96 32.40 -40.90
C SER A 51 26.45 32.69 -40.96
N SER A 52 26.13 33.85 -41.50
CA SER A 52 24.81 34.44 -41.73
C SER A 52 24.21 33.97 -43.06
N ALA A 53 22.92 33.65 -43.10
CA ALA A 53 22.13 33.53 -44.33
C ALA A 53 20.72 34.09 -44.10
N ALA A 54 20.28 34.93 -45.04
CA ALA A 54 19.06 35.72 -45.02
C ALA A 54 17.91 35.01 -45.82
N PRO A 55 16.71 35.60 -45.95
CA PRO A 55 15.46 34.96 -45.56
C PRO A 55 14.67 34.35 -46.72
N SER A 56 13.96 33.25 -46.45
CA SER A 56 12.91 32.74 -47.34
C SER A 56 11.55 32.87 -46.65
N SER A 57 10.71 33.73 -47.21
CA SER A 57 9.31 33.92 -46.85
C SER A 57 8.50 32.72 -47.36
N ALA A 58 8.21 31.78 -46.46
CA ALA A 58 7.28 30.68 -46.70
C ALA A 58 6.17 30.71 -45.64
N THR A 59 4.94 30.79 -46.10
CA THR A 59 3.69 30.81 -45.34
C THR A 59 3.61 29.56 -44.45
N LYS A 60 3.67 29.74 -43.13
CA LYS A 60 3.70 28.65 -42.15
C LYS A 60 2.32 28.02 -42.02
N PRO A 61 2.15 26.70 -42.26
CA PRO A 61 0.97 25.98 -41.81
C PRO A 61 0.89 26.08 -40.29
N ALA A 62 -0.31 26.21 -39.72
CA ALA A 62 -0.52 26.10 -38.29
C ALA A 62 -0.13 24.69 -37.83
N THR A 63 1.14 24.49 -37.49
CA THR A 63 1.60 23.33 -36.76
C THR A 63 0.99 23.43 -35.38
N ASN A 64 0.01 22.58 -35.10
CA ASN A 64 -0.37 22.22 -33.74
C ASN A 64 0.90 21.70 -33.06
N GLY A 65 1.61 22.60 -32.37
CA GLY A 65 2.75 22.23 -31.55
C GLY A 65 2.32 21.18 -30.54
N PRO A 66 3.24 20.35 -30.03
CA PRO A 66 2.93 19.38 -28.99
C PRO A 66 2.16 20.08 -27.87
N VAL A 67 0.89 19.74 -27.71
CA VAL A 67 0.07 20.27 -26.63
C VAL A 67 0.76 19.83 -25.35
N LYS A 68 1.33 20.79 -24.61
CA LYS A 68 1.91 20.54 -23.29
C LYS A 68 0.84 19.79 -22.48
N PRO A 69 1.11 18.56 -22.02
CA PRO A 69 0.16 17.85 -21.19
C PRO A 69 -0.30 18.77 -20.07
N PRO A 70 -1.61 18.82 -19.78
CA PRO A 70 -2.12 19.65 -18.69
C PRO A 70 -1.31 19.36 -17.42
N ALA A 71 -0.96 20.43 -16.69
CA ALA A 71 -0.19 20.28 -15.47
C ALA A 71 -0.93 19.31 -14.53
N ASN A 72 -0.22 18.31 -14.05
CA ASN A 72 -0.74 17.38 -13.06
C ASN A 72 -1.04 18.17 -11.78
N SER A 73 -2.30 18.49 -11.53
CA SER A 73 -2.75 19.04 -10.26
C SER A 73 -3.06 17.89 -9.29
N PRO A 74 -2.76 18.02 -8.00
CA PRO A 74 -3.19 17.05 -7.01
C PRO A 74 -4.70 16.85 -7.08
N ALA A 75 -5.14 15.61 -6.88
CA ALA A 75 -6.56 15.37 -6.64
C ALA A 75 -7.00 16.23 -5.44
N PRO A 76 -8.09 17.02 -5.55
CA PRO A 76 -8.62 17.76 -4.42
C PRO A 76 -8.79 16.84 -3.20
N SER A 77 -8.54 17.36 -2.00
CA SER A 77 -8.79 16.60 -0.77
C SER A 77 -10.23 16.08 -0.77
N GLY A 78 -10.42 14.80 -0.44
CA GLY A 78 -11.74 14.17 -0.49
C GLY A 78 -12.22 13.74 -1.88
N SER A 79 -11.36 13.79 -2.92
CA SER A 79 -11.69 13.21 -4.23
C SER A 79 -11.96 11.71 -4.08
N PRO A 80 -13.08 11.17 -4.60
CA PRO A 80 -13.40 9.75 -4.47
C PRO A 80 -12.38 8.87 -5.20
N GLY A 81 -12.30 7.60 -4.79
CA GLY A 81 -11.31 6.64 -5.29
C GLY A 81 -11.30 6.49 -6.80
N TRP A 82 -12.46 6.51 -7.45
CA TRP A 82 -12.59 6.39 -8.91
C TRP A 82 -12.07 7.61 -9.70
N LYS A 83 -11.70 8.70 -9.02
CA LYS A 83 -11.01 9.85 -9.64
C LYS A 83 -9.49 9.82 -9.44
N LEU A 84 -8.97 8.85 -8.69
CA LEU A 84 -7.53 8.72 -8.49
C LEU A 84 -6.86 8.05 -9.69
N THR A 85 -5.73 8.63 -10.06
CA THR A 85 -4.84 8.20 -11.13
C THR A 85 -3.41 8.30 -10.65
N GLN A 86 -2.47 7.69 -11.36
CA GLN A 86 -1.05 7.87 -11.05
C GLN A 86 -0.62 9.34 -11.16
N GLY A 87 -1.22 10.12 -12.07
CA GLY A 87 -0.84 11.52 -12.30
C GLY A 87 -1.27 12.48 -11.21
N ASN A 88 -2.31 12.15 -10.43
CA ASN A 88 -2.87 13.04 -9.40
C ASN A 88 -2.75 12.49 -7.96
N THR A 89 -1.90 11.48 -7.77
CA THR A 89 -1.55 10.89 -6.46
C THR A 89 -0.03 10.86 -6.26
N GLY A 90 0.41 10.72 -5.01
CA GLY A 90 1.82 10.64 -4.64
C GLY A 90 2.62 11.85 -5.12
N LEU A 91 3.85 11.61 -5.57
CA LEU A 91 4.77 12.64 -6.06
C LEU A 91 4.31 13.30 -7.36
N ALA A 92 3.66 12.56 -8.25
CA ALA A 92 3.30 13.05 -9.58
C ALA A 92 2.27 14.20 -9.50
N ALA A 93 1.39 14.17 -8.49
CA ALA A 93 0.48 15.26 -8.13
C ALA A 93 1.20 16.60 -7.90
N HIS A 94 2.46 16.57 -7.47
CA HIS A 94 3.26 17.75 -7.15
C HIS A 94 4.31 18.06 -8.23
N GLY A 95 4.24 17.40 -9.39
CA GLY A 95 5.26 17.51 -10.43
C GLY A 95 6.63 16.96 -10.01
N LEU A 96 6.66 16.11 -8.98
CA LEU A 96 7.87 15.46 -8.47
C LEU A 96 7.99 14.05 -9.04
N ASN A 97 9.22 13.52 -9.05
CA ASN A 97 9.51 12.14 -9.40
C ASN A 97 10.58 11.58 -8.45
N CYS A 98 10.56 10.26 -8.20
CA CYS A 98 11.47 9.61 -7.26
C CYS A 98 12.94 9.86 -7.57
N ASP A 99 13.35 9.76 -8.84
CA ASP A 99 14.75 9.79 -9.25
C ASP A 99 15.40 11.17 -9.13
N ALA A 100 14.59 12.24 -9.20
CA ALA A 100 15.04 13.62 -9.05
C ALA A 100 15.09 14.10 -7.59
N LEU A 101 14.54 13.35 -6.63
CA LEU A 101 14.61 13.75 -5.23
C LEU A 101 16.02 13.50 -4.66
N PRO A 102 16.57 14.43 -3.85
CA PRO A 102 17.83 14.20 -3.15
C PRO A 102 17.71 13.03 -2.17
N LEU A 103 18.80 12.26 -2.05
CA LEU A 103 18.87 11.12 -1.12
C LEU A 103 18.70 11.58 0.34
N TYR A 104 17.95 10.81 1.11
CA TYR A 104 17.90 10.89 2.56
C TYR A 104 19.09 10.14 3.17
N THR A 105 19.88 10.84 3.97
CA THR A 105 21.08 10.29 4.63
C THR A 105 20.91 10.12 6.14
N GLY A 106 19.69 10.30 6.65
CA GLY A 106 19.40 10.12 8.07
C GLY A 106 19.20 8.65 8.45
N PRO A 107 18.96 8.36 9.74
CA PRO A 107 18.82 7.00 10.24
C PRO A 107 17.54 6.32 9.72
N GLY A 108 17.59 4.98 9.57
CA GLY A 108 16.41 4.17 9.22
C GLY A 108 15.33 4.15 10.31
N ALA A 109 15.73 4.42 11.55
CA ALA A 109 14.84 4.65 12.69
C ALA A 109 14.96 6.12 13.14
N PRO A 110 14.25 7.06 12.50
CA PRO A 110 14.31 8.47 12.88
C PRO A 110 13.75 8.69 14.30
N ALA A 111 14.29 9.70 14.98
CA ALA A 111 13.79 10.12 16.29
C ALA A 111 12.39 10.73 16.19
N ALA A 112 11.64 10.73 17.29
CA ALA A 112 10.34 11.37 17.37
C ALA A 112 10.42 12.86 16.98
N GLY A 113 9.40 13.37 16.29
CA GLY A 113 9.36 14.74 15.77
C GLY A 113 10.06 14.94 14.43
N THR A 114 10.69 13.91 13.87
CA THR A 114 11.38 14.00 12.57
C THR A 114 10.39 14.26 11.43
N VAL A 115 10.77 15.14 10.50
CA VAL A 115 10.08 15.36 9.23
C VAL A 115 11.03 14.97 8.08
N ILE A 116 10.62 14.01 7.26
CA ILE A 116 11.29 13.63 6.01
C ILE A 116 10.47 14.21 4.85
N SER A 117 10.97 15.29 4.24
CA SER A 117 10.26 16.01 3.19
C SER A 117 11.12 16.17 1.93
N GLY A 118 10.54 15.85 0.76
CA GLY A 118 11.24 16.01 -0.52
C GLY A 118 12.46 15.10 -0.69
N LYS A 119 12.44 13.89 -0.13
CA LYS A 119 13.60 12.98 -0.15
C LYS A 119 13.34 11.66 -0.86
N ARG A 120 14.39 11.09 -1.46
CA ARG A 120 14.45 9.68 -1.83
C ARG A 120 15.06 8.89 -0.68
N VAL A 121 14.38 7.88 -0.17
CA VAL A 121 14.83 7.01 0.93
C VAL A 121 15.08 5.61 0.35
N GLU A 122 16.33 5.16 0.41
CA GLU A 122 16.76 3.86 -0.17
C GLU A 122 16.97 2.75 0.86
N GLN A 123 16.50 2.98 2.09
CA GLN A 123 16.47 2.02 3.18
C GLN A 123 15.05 1.87 3.72
N ALA A 124 14.76 0.74 4.36
CA ALA A 124 13.52 0.57 5.10
C ALA A 124 13.44 1.56 6.28
N LEU A 125 12.23 1.93 6.69
CA LEU A 125 11.98 2.88 7.76
C LEU A 125 11.21 2.26 8.93
N THR A 126 11.75 2.43 10.13
CA THR A 126 11.09 2.08 11.40
C THR A 126 10.68 3.37 12.11
N LEU A 127 9.39 3.68 12.07
CA LEU A 127 8.80 4.91 12.58
C LEU A 127 8.21 4.74 13.99
N PHE A 128 8.68 3.71 14.72
CA PHE A 128 8.20 3.33 16.05
C PHE A 128 8.26 4.46 17.08
N ALA A 129 9.26 5.35 16.99
CA ALA A 129 9.39 6.50 17.89
C ALA A 129 8.16 7.44 17.86
N GLY A 130 7.35 7.36 16.80
CA GLY A 130 6.11 8.13 16.64
C GLY A 130 6.35 9.63 16.46
N ASN A 131 5.28 10.39 16.25
CA ASN A 131 5.35 11.82 15.91
C ASN A 131 6.26 12.11 14.70
N ILE A 132 6.25 11.23 13.70
CA ILE A 132 7.08 11.36 12.49
C ILE A 132 6.18 11.67 11.29
N THR A 133 6.64 12.59 10.45
CA THR A 133 5.99 12.91 9.18
C THR A 133 6.91 12.57 8.01
N ILE A 134 6.39 11.83 7.04
CA ILE A 134 6.98 11.67 5.72
C ILE A 134 6.07 12.34 4.72
N GLU A 135 6.59 13.30 3.96
CA GLU A 135 5.80 14.00 2.95
C GLU A 135 6.57 14.26 1.67
N LYS A 136 5.86 14.25 0.54
CA LYS A 136 6.46 14.56 -0.78
C LYS A 136 7.77 13.81 -1.02
N SER A 137 7.86 12.59 -0.53
CA SER A 137 9.07 11.78 -0.53
C SER A 137 8.85 10.48 -1.31
N CYS A 138 9.94 9.81 -1.68
CA CYS A 138 9.93 8.49 -2.28
C CYS A 138 10.62 7.51 -1.33
N VAL A 139 9.90 6.52 -0.81
CA VAL A 139 10.52 5.40 -0.09
C VAL A 139 10.64 4.24 -1.06
N ARG A 140 11.86 3.97 -1.52
CA ARG A 140 12.19 2.92 -2.48
C ARG A 140 13.48 2.20 -2.07
N PRO A 141 13.40 1.31 -1.06
CA PRO A 141 14.56 0.60 -0.55
C PRO A 141 15.22 -0.26 -1.62
N THR A 142 16.55 -0.33 -1.60
CA THR A 142 17.33 -1.19 -2.52
C THR A 142 17.73 -2.52 -1.90
N ARG A 143 17.52 -2.65 -0.58
CA ARG A 143 17.75 -3.87 0.20
C ARG A 143 16.66 -3.99 1.27
N LEU A 144 16.23 -5.22 1.53
CA LEU A 144 15.20 -5.52 2.51
C LEU A 144 15.40 -6.95 3.03
N GLY A 145 15.12 -7.17 4.31
CA GLY A 145 14.99 -8.54 4.83
C GLY A 145 13.80 -9.24 4.20
N GLU A 146 13.83 -10.56 4.11
CA GLU A 146 12.69 -11.34 3.61
C GLU A 146 11.44 -11.04 4.46
N THR A 147 10.31 -10.73 3.81
CA THR A 147 9.03 -10.34 4.43
C THR A 147 9.04 -9.04 5.27
N ALA A 148 10.17 -8.35 5.40
CA ALA A 148 10.21 -7.09 6.13
C ALA A 148 9.39 -6.01 5.38
N PRO A 149 8.67 -5.12 6.07
CA PRO A 149 7.95 -4.03 5.43
C PRO A 149 8.89 -2.91 4.97
N LEU A 150 8.53 -2.12 3.96
CA LEU A 150 9.33 -0.95 3.59
C LEU A 150 9.26 0.14 4.66
N ILE A 151 8.07 0.30 5.26
CA ILE A 151 7.82 1.25 6.33
C ILE A 151 7.02 0.54 7.42
N THR A 152 7.44 0.68 8.67
CA THR A 152 6.65 0.18 9.80
C THR A 152 6.57 1.17 10.95
N THR A 153 5.45 1.16 11.68
CA THR A 153 5.32 1.85 12.97
C THR A 153 5.45 0.91 14.17
N ASN A 154 5.81 -0.35 13.92
CA ASN A 154 6.10 -1.32 14.95
C ASN A 154 7.59 -1.25 15.34
N GLY A 155 7.85 -1.49 16.62
CA GLY A 155 9.19 -1.63 17.17
C GLY A 155 9.65 -3.09 17.16
N PRO A 156 10.67 -3.41 17.97
CA PRO A 156 11.14 -4.78 18.16
C PRO A 156 10.02 -5.77 18.48
N CYS A 157 10.10 -6.96 17.90
CA CYS A 157 9.17 -8.06 18.13
C CYS A 157 9.69 -9.02 19.20
N GLY A 158 8.81 -9.40 20.13
CA GLY A 158 9.01 -10.54 21.02
C GLY A 158 8.40 -11.80 20.45
N SER A 159 8.28 -12.85 21.25
CA SER A 159 7.78 -14.17 20.81
C SER A 159 6.33 -14.17 20.32
N ASN A 160 5.50 -13.22 20.80
CA ASN A 160 4.04 -13.24 20.57
C ASN A 160 3.47 -11.94 19.96
N SER A 161 4.23 -10.85 19.90
CA SER A 161 3.79 -9.57 19.33
C SER A 161 4.96 -8.59 19.17
N CYS A 162 4.74 -7.51 18.41
CA CYS A 162 5.70 -6.42 18.29
C CYS A 162 5.30 -5.21 19.12
N GLN A 163 6.29 -4.45 19.58
CA GLN A 163 6.01 -3.15 20.20
C GLN A 163 5.28 -2.25 19.20
N VAL A 164 4.33 -1.45 19.67
CA VAL A 164 3.51 -0.56 18.84
C VAL A 164 3.82 0.89 19.17
N THR A 165 3.94 1.75 18.16
CA THR A 165 4.18 3.17 18.40
C THR A 165 3.14 3.78 19.33
N GLY A 166 3.60 4.61 20.27
CA GLY A 166 2.73 5.33 21.20
C GLY A 166 2.21 6.66 20.67
N ALA A 167 2.72 7.14 19.53
CA ALA A 167 2.39 8.45 18.98
C ALA A 167 2.10 8.40 17.48
N PRO A 168 1.27 9.32 16.95
CA PRO A 168 0.84 9.29 15.55
C PRO A 168 2.01 9.38 14.56
N VAL A 169 1.87 8.70 13.43
CA VAL A 169 2.77 8.81 12.27
C VAL A 169 1.95 9.20 11.05
N THR A 170 2.45 10.14 10.26
CA THR A 170 1.79 10.59 9.02
C THR A 170 2.69 10.37 7.81
N ILE A 171 2.15 9.75 6.77
CA ILE A 171 2.79 9.58 5.47
C ILE A 171 1.85 10.16 4.42
N ARG A 172 2.28 11.21 3.72
CA ARG A 172 1.40 11.88 2.76
C ARG A 172 2.09 12.32 1.49
N ASP A 173 1.31 12.41 0.41
CA ASP A 173 1.76 12.97 -0.87
C ASP A 173 3.06 12.31 -1.38
N SER A 174 3.27 11.04 -1.04
CA SER A 174 4.54 10.33 -1.21
C SER A 174 4.38 9.12 -2.11
N ASN A 175 5.50 8.64 -2.66
CA ASN A 175 5.58 7.35 -3.32
C ASN A 175 6.18 6.31 -2.37
N ILE A 176 5.60 5.12 -2.35
CA ILE A 176 6.17 3.94 -1.69
C ILE A 176 6.31 2.87 -2.78
N ASP A 177 7.54 2.49 -3.08
CA ASP A 177 7.85 1.73 -4.30
C ASP A 177 8.77 0.53 -4.00
N GLY A 178 8.27 -0.67 -4.27
CA GLY A 178 9.03 -1.93 -4.14
C GLY A 178 9.76 -2.36 -5.42
N SER A 179 9.70 -1.57 -6.50
CA SER A 179 10.24 -1.95 -7.82
C SER A 179 11.76 -2.17 -7.83
N ALA A 180 12.50 -1.58 -6.89
CA ALA A 180 13.95 -1.77 -6.77
C ALA A 180 14.35 -3.11 -6.13
N LEU A 181 13.38 -3.91 -5.67
CA LEU A 181 13.61 -5.20 -5.03
C LEU A 181 13.13 -6.37 -5.91
N PRO A 182 13.73 -7.57 -5.79
CA PRO A 182 13.22 -8.78 -6.43
C PRO A 182 11.83 -9.16 -5.92
N ALA A 183 10.99 -9.77 -6.78
CA ALA A 183 9.61 -10.14 -6.42
C ALA A 183 9.57 -11.07 -5.20
N LYS A 184 10.44 -12.09 -5.18
CA LYS A 184 10.65 -12.99 -4.05
C LYS A 184 10.88 -12.29 -2.71
N THR A 185 11.60 -11.16 -2.70
CA THR A 185 11.86 -10.41 -1.46
C THR A 185 10.63 -9.68 -0.96
N ILE A 186 9.83 -9.10 -1.87
CA ILE A 186 8.69 -8.24 -1.53
C ILE A 186 7.34 -8.95 -1.50
N ALA A 187 7.24 -10.19 -2.01
CA ALA A 187 5.97 -10.90 -2.15
C ALA A 187 5.26 -11.08 -0.80
N GLY A 188 5.99 -11.35 0.27
CA GLY A 188 5.45 -11.41 1.64
C GLY A 188 5.52 -10.09 2.41
N SER A 189 5.91 -8.98 1.78
CA SER A 189 6.16 -7.70 2.45
C SER A 189 5.03 -6.69 2.23
N CYS A 190 4.76 -5.90 3.26
CA CYS A 190 3.86 -4.75 3.17
C CYS A 190 4.61 -3.47 2.79
N ALA A 191 3.98 -2.60 2.01
CA ALA A 191 4.49 -1.24 1.77
C ALA A 191 4.52 -0.45 3.10
N PHE A 192 3.45 -0.58 3.87
CA PHE A 192 3.30 -0.05 5.21
C PHE A 192 2.75 -1.12 6.16
N LEU A 193 3.36 -1.27 7.33
CA LEU A 193 2.90 -2.19 8.37
C LEU A 193 2.79 -1.49 9.74
N GLY A 194 1.61 -1.49 10.33
CA GLY A 194 1.36 -0.93 11.67
C GLY A 194 0.12 -0.04 11.72
N VAL A 195 0.12 0.99 12.56
CA VAL A 195 -0.95 2.00 12.67
C VAL A 195 -0.42 3.40 12.32
N GLY A 196 -1.22 4.22 11.62
CA GLY A 196 -0.86 5.57 11.22
C GLY A 196 -1.87 6.24 10.29
N THR A 197 -1.51 7.42 9.81
CA THR A 197 -2.28 8.23 8.84
C THR A 197 -1.56 8.24 7.49
N LEU A 198 -2.17 7.66 6.47
CA LEU A 198 -1.65 7.52 5.12
C LEU A 198 -2.55 8.29 4.16
N GLN A 199 -2.04 9.37 3.57
CA GLN A 199 -2.86 10.27 2.73
C GLN A 199 -2.27 10.55 1.36
N ARG A 200 -3.04 10.33 0.29
CA ARG A 200 -2.66 10.70 -1.09
C ARG A 200 -1.34 10.10 -1.55
N ASN A 201 -0.99 8.92 -1.07
CA ASN A 201 0.23 8.23 -1.49
C ASN A 201 -0.01 7.40 -2.75
N TYR A 202 1.04 7.22 -3.54
CA TYR A 202 1.08 6.27 -4.64
C TYR A 202 1.96 5.08 -4.22
N ILE A 203 1.37 3.89 -4.16
CA ILE A 203 2.00 2.68 -3.64
C ILE A 203 2.07 1.65 -4.76
N SER A 204 3.27 1.17 -5.08
CA SER A 204 3.44 0.23 -6.19
C SER A 204 4.58 -0.77 -6.02
N GLY A 205 4.52 -1.88 -6.76
CA GLY A 205 5.62 -2.83 -6.87
C GLY A 205 5.88 -3.64 -5.60
N MET A 206 4.88 -3.76 -4.73
CA MET A 206 4.93 -4.43 -3.43
C MET A 206 4.23 -5.78 -3.45
N GLY A 207 4.49 -6.64 -2.47
CA GLY A 207 3.66 -7.83 -2.26
C GLY A 207 2.27 -7.42 -1.80
N SER A 208 2.21 -6.75 -0.66
CA SER A 208 1.00 -6.13 -0.14
C SER A 208 1.17 -4.61 0.02
N GLY A 209 0.08 -3.87 -0.11
CA GLY A 209 0.09 -2.41 0.04
C GLY A 209 0.05 -1.97 1.51
N ILE A 210 -1.13 -1.58 1.99
CA ILE A 210 -1.32 -1.02 3.33
C ILE A 210 -1.76 -2.12 4.30
N CYS A 211 -0.92 -2.46 5.27
CA CYS A 211 -1.21 -3.49 6.28
C CYS A 211 -1.41 -2.86 7.66
N PHE A 212 -2.66 -2.71 8.08
CA PHE A 212 -2.98 -2.43 9.48
C PHE A 212 -2.89 -3.73 10.29
N TYR A 213 -1.69 -4.01 10.79
CA TYR A 213 -1.37 -5.20 11.57
C TYR A 213 -0.42 -4.85 12.71
N ASN A 214 -0.67 -5.45 13.88
CA ASN A 214 -0.07 -5.14 15.16
C ASN A 214 -0.27 -3.64 15.47
N THR A 215 -1.53 -3.22 15.39
CA THR A 215 -1.98 -1.81 15.49
C THR A 215 -2.03 -1.28 16.93
N GLY A 216 -1.81 -2.16 17.92
CA GLY A 216 -1.97 -1.85 19.33
C GLY A 216 -3.42 -1.53 19.68
N SER A 217 -3.65 -0.78 20.75
CA SER A 217 -4.99 -0.52 21.31
C SER A 217 -5.34 0.96 21.47
N SER A 218 -4.41 1.88 21.11
CA SER A 218 -4.52 3.30 21.50
C SER A 218 -4.85 4.23 20.34
N LEU A 219 -4.26 4.02 19.16
CA LEU A 219 -4.32 4.95 18.04
C LEU A 219 -5.39 4.57 17.02
N SER A 220 -6.03 5.60 16.44
CA SER A 220 -6.85 5.46 15.24
C SER A 220 -5.97 5.30 13.99
N GLY A 221 -6.50 4.67 12.95
CA GLY A 221 -5.85 4.54 11.65
C GLY A 221 -6.65 5.23 10.54
N LEU A 222 -5.93 5.79 9.56
CA LEU A 222 -6.54 6.42 8.39
C LEU A 222 -5.74 6.07 7.14
N ALA A 223 -6.39 5.49 6.15
CA ALA A 223 -5.91 5.42 4.77
C ALA A 223 -6.87 6.24 3.90
N GLU A 224 -6.41 7.39 3.39
CA GLU A 224 -7.24 8.29 2.61
C GLU A 224 -6.61 8.71 1.27
N GLY A 225 -7.35 8.56 0.18
CA GLY A 225 -6.91 9.08 -1.12
C GLY A 225 -5.67 8.38 -1.69
N ASN A 226 -5.29 7.21 -1.17
CA ASN A 226 -4.12 6.48 -1.66
C ASN A 226 -4.46 5.72 -2.94
N TYR A 227 -3.48 5.55 -3.82
CA TYR A 227 -3.57 4.65 -4.96
C TYR A 227 -2.56 3.51 -4.82
N VAL A 228 -3.05 2.31 -4.57
CA VAL A 228 -2.25 1.08 -4.51
C VAL A 228 -2.42 0.30 -5.82
N ARG A 229 -1.34 -0.10 -6.47
CA ARG A 229 -1.39 -0.93 -7.69
C ARG A 229 -0.12 -1.70 -7.98
N GLY A 230 -0.20 -2.64 -8.92
CA GLY A 230 1.00 -3.32 -9.43
C GLY A 230 1.67 -4.15 -8.34
N LEU A 231 0.85 -4.93 -7.62
CA LEU A 231 1.33 -5.90 -6.65
C LEU A 231 2.12 -7.01 -7.34
N ARG A 232 3.02 -7.64 -6.60
CA ARG A 232 3.98 -8.61 -7.12
C ARG A 232 4.04 -9.81 -6.19
N SER A 233 3.72 -10.97 -6.71
CA SER A 233 3.73 -12.24 -6.00
C SER A 233 4.95 -13.09 -6.32
N ASP A 234 5.19 -14.08 -5.47
CA ASP A 234 6.17 -15.16 -5.66
C ASP A 234 5.68 -16.40 -4.91
N GLY A 235 5.59 -17.55 -5.59
CA GLY A 235 5.03 -18.77 -5.02
C GLY A 235 3.58 -18.60 -4.53
N GLU A 236 3.28 -19.19 -3.37
CA GLU A 236 1.95 -19.14 -2.72
C GLU A 236 1.74 -17.86 -1.88
N SER A 237 2.37 -16.75 -2.26
CA SER A 237 2.27 -15.48 -1.51
C SER A 237 0.84 -14.96 -1.45
N HIS A 238 0.36 -14.65 -0.24
CA HIS A 238 -0.98 -14.13 0.00
C HIS A 238 -0.98 -12.60 0.00
N ASN A 239 -1.27 -11.99 -1.16
CA ASN A 239 -1.06 -10.57 -1.39
C ASN A 239 -2.36 -9.77 -1.30
N ASP A 240 -2.32 -8.61 -0.64
CA ASP A 240 -3.48 -7.72 -0.51
C ASP A 240 -3.11 -6.28 -0.84
N GLY A 241 -3.96 -5.57 -1.58
CA GLY A 241 -3.77 -4.14 -1.80
C GLY A 241 -3.83 -3.35 -0.50
N ALA A 242 -4.72 -3.76 0.38
CA ALA A 242 -4.70 -3.39 1.79
C ALA A 242 -5.29 -4.51 2.65
N THR A 243 -4.86 -4.57 3.90
CA THR A 243 -5.39 -5.52 4.88
C THR A 243 -5.50 -4.93 6.27
N VAL A 244 -6.45 -5.46 7.04
CA VAL A 244 -6.56 -5.24 8.49
C VAL A 244 -6.50 -6.61 9.14
N ARG A 245 -5.52 -6.79 10.03
CA ARG A 245 -5.25 -8.07 10.71
C ARG A 245 -5.56 -8.03 12.20
N ASP A 246 -5.58 -6.84 12.79
CA ASP A 246 -6.09 -6.57 14.13
C ASP A 246 -6.51 -5.10 14.25
N PHE A 247 -7.45 -4.81 15.14
CA PHE A 247 -7.81 -3.45 15.55
C PHE A 247 -8.61 -3.46 16.87
N PRO A 248 -8.02 -3.93 17.99
CA PRO A 248 -8.75 -4.15 19.23
C PRO A 248 -9.24 -2.84 19.87
N LEU A 249 -10.47 -2.84 20.38
CA LEU A 249 -11.07 -1.65 21.02
C LEU A 249 -10.98 -1.67 22.56
N ASP A 250 -10.26 -2.64 23.12
CA ASP A 250 -10.18 -2.96 24.55
C ASP A 250 -9.74 -1.78 25.43
N LYS A 251 -8.77 -0.97 24.98
CA LYS A 251 -8.29 0.21 25.74
C LYS A 251 -8.87 1.54 25.28
N ASN A 252 -9.32 1.63 24.04
CA ASN A 252 -9.89 2.85 23.48
C ASN A 252 -11.08 2.50 22.59
N ALA A 253 -12.28 2.42 23.18
CA ALA A 253 -13.50 2.11 22.45
C ALA A 253 -13.86 3.15 21.37
N GLY A 254 -13.28 4.36 21.44
CA GLY A 254 -13.49 5.44 20.47
C GLY A 254 -12.53 5.44 19.28
N ARG A 255 -11.49 4.59 19.26
CA ARG A 255 -10.56 4.54 18.13
C ARG A 255 -11.25 4.03 16.87
N THR A 256 -10.92 4.61 15.73
CA THR A 256 -11.53 4.29 14.43
C THR A 256 -10.47 3.87 13.45
N LEU A 257 -10.82 2.97 12.53
CA LEU A 257 -10.03 2.69 11.35
C LEU A 257 -10.84 3.08 10.12
N THR A 258 -10.29 3.94 9.28
CA THR A 258 -11.00 4.42 8.09
C THR A 258 -10.17 4.21 6.82
N PHE A 259 -10.80 3.58 5.83
CA PHE A 259 -10.37 3.57 4.44
C PHE A 259 -11.30 4.47 3.64
N ARG A 260 -10.86 5.68 3.31
CA ARG A 260 -11.66 6.67 2.60
C ARG A 260 -11.07 7.00 1.25
N ASN A 261 -11.89 6.96 0.20
CA ASN A 261 -11.53 7.53 -1.10
C ASN A 261 -10.24 6.97 -1.71
N ASN A 262 -9.84 5.75 -1.38
CA ASN A 262 -8.66 5.12 -1.96
C ASN A 262 -9.02 4.46 -3.29
N ARG A 263 -8.02 4.28 -4.15
CA ARG A 263 -8.08 3.38 -5.28
C ARG A 263 -7.14 2.22 -5.01
N ILE A 264 -7.64 0.99 -5.06
CA ILE A 264 -6.84 -0.18 -4.76
C ILE A 264 -7.04 -1.18 -5.89
N ASP A 265 -5.97 -1.42 -6.64
CA ASP A 265 -5.93 -2.27 -7.82
C ASP A 265 -5.05 -3.49 -7.57
N CYS A 266 -5.71 -4.65 -7.43
CA CYS A 266 -5.12 -5.96 -7.16
C CYS A 266 -5.33 -6.90 -8.36
N SER A 267 -4.85 -6.48 -9.52
CA SER A 267 -5.01 -7.17 -10.80
C SER A 267 -3.77 -7.91 -11.28
N THR A 268 -2.70 -8.00 -10.47
CA THR A 268 -1.35 -8.33 -10.97
C THR A 268 -0.78 -9.67 -10.49
N GLY A 269 -1.55 -10.47 -9.74
CA GLY A 269 -1.36 -11.92 -9.63
C GLY A 269 -1.06 -12.42 -8.20
N ASN A 270 -1.66 -13.57 -7.84
CA ASN A 270 -1.78 -14.14 -6.48
C ASN A 270 -2.30 -13.16 -5.41
N ASP A 271 -3.19 -12.27 -5.83
CA ASP A 271 -3.83 -11.31 -4.95
C ASP A 271 -5.09 -11.93 -4.33
N THR A 272 -5.19 -11.95 -3.00
CA THR A 272 -6.39 -12.40 -2.29
C THR A 272 -7.47 -11.34 -2.36
N GLY A 273 -7.11 -10.06 -2.14
CA GLY A 273 -8.08 -9.01 -2.34
C GLY A 273 -7.59 -7.57 -2.37
N ALA A 274 -8.47 -6.69 -2.84
CA ALA A 274 -8.20 -5.25 -2.87
C ALA A 274 -8.18 -4.67 -1.45
N LEU A 275 -9.21 -4.95 -0.65
CA LEU A 275 -9.18 -4.72 0.79
C LEU A 275 -9.65 -5.98 1.53
N PHE A 276 -8.74 -6.60 2.28
CA PHE A 276 -9.05 -7.81 3.02
C PHE A 276 -8.95 -7.63 4.54
N ILE A 277 -10.09 -7.68 5.21
CA ILE A 277 -10.20 -7.57 6.67
C ILE A 277 -10.35 -8.98 7.23
N GLN A 278 -9.33 -9.46 7.95
CA GLN A 278 -9.32 -10.79 8.56
C GLN A 278 -8.81 -10.73 9.99
N THR A 279 -9.53 -11.30 10.95
CA THR A 279 -9.17 -11.26 12.38
C THR A 279 -8.03 -12.23 12.71
N TYR A 280 -6.81 -11.90 12.28
CA TYR A 280 -5.63 -12.76 12.43
C TYR A 280 -4.87 -12.49 13.73
N GLY A 281 -4.49 -11.24 13.97
CA GLY A 281 -3.72 -10.80 15.12
C GLY A 281 -4.54 -10.44 16.36
N GLY A 282 -5.87 -10.44 16.23
CA GLY A 282 -6.81 -10.06 17.27
C GLY A 282 -8.16 -9.64 16.70
N ASP A 283 -9.05 -9.22 17.59
CA ASP A 283 -10.35 -8.69 17.21
C ASP A 283 -10.23 -7.40 16.38
N ILE A 284 -11.23 -7.16 15.54
CA ILE A 284 -11.31 -5.98 14.66
C ILE A 284 -12.70 -5.35 14.79
N ASP A 285 -12.81 -4.08 15.17
CA ASP A 285 -14.10 -3.37 15.17
C ASP A 285 -13.92 -1.87 14.86
N ASN A 286 -15.02 -1.16 14.63
CA ASN A 286 -15.07 0.28 14.30
C ASN A 286 -14.29 0.65 13.03
N VAL A 287 -14.52 -0.14 11.97
CA VAL A 287 -13.91 0.05 10.64
C VAL A 287 -14.92 0.65 9.66
N THR A 288 -14.53 1.72 8.97
CA THR A 288 -15.31 2.32 7.89
C THR A 288 -14.54 2.24 6.57
N VAL A 289 -15.17 1.67 5.55
CA VAL A 289 -14.68 1.58 4.17
C VAL A 289 -15.61 2.42 3.31
N GLU A 290 -15.17 3.60 2.88
CA GLU A 290 -16.03 4.53 2.15
C GLU A 290 -15.42 5.22 0.93
N GLY A 291 -16.23 5.40 -0.12
CA GLY A 291 -15.84 6.17 -1.31
C GLY A 291 -14.67 5.57 -2.10
N ASN A 292 -14.27 4.33 -1.85
CA ASN A 292 -13.12 3.70 -2.49
C ASN A 292 -13.48 3.15 -3.88
N LEU A 293 -12.49 3.02 -4.76
CA LEU A 293 -12.54 2.15 -5.93
C LEU A 293 -11.69 0.92 -5.64
N LEU A 294 -12.32 -0.26 -5.62
CA LEU A 294 -11.69 -1.55 -5.32
C LEU A 294 -11.73 -2.40 -6.59
N GLU A 295 -10.55 -2.77 -7.10
CA GLU A 295 -10.33 -3.43 -8.38
C GLU A 295 -9.44 -4.66 -8.18
N GLY A 296 -9.60 -5.70 -9.01
CA GLY A 296 -8.67 -6.82 -8.99
C GLY A 296 -9.23 -8.19 -9.36
N GLY A 297 -8.33 -9.19 -9.36
CA GLY A 297 -8.61 -10.59 -9.67
C GLY A 297 -9.07 -11.44 -8.48
N GLY A 298 -8.80 -11.01 -7.25
CA GLY A 298 -9.29 -11.64 -6.01
C GLY A 298 -10.66 -11.11 -5.56
N TYR A 299 -10.90 -11.16 -4.25
CA TYR A 299 -12.04 -10.48 -3.62
C TYR A 299 -11.79 -8.97 -3.56
N GLN A 300 -12.79 -8.15 -3.85
CA GLN A 300 -12.55 -6.69 -3.80
C GLN A 300 -12.68 -6.13 -2.39
N LEU A 301 -13.69 -6.58 -1.64
CA LEU A 301 -13.81 -6.29 -0.21
C LEU A 301 -14.14 -7.56 0.57
N GLY A 302 -13.18 -8.06 1.34
CA GLY A 302 -13.34 -9.22 2.19
C GLY A 302 -13.51 -8.87 3.66
N LEU A 303 -14.45 -9.53 4.32
CA LEU A 303 -14.61 -9.51 5.77
C LEU A 303 -14.65 -10.95 6.30
N GLU A 304 -13.64 -11.34 7.07
CA GLU A 304 -13.48 -12.71 7.52
C GLU A 304 -13.13 -12.78 9.01
N SER A 305 -13.86 -13.64 9.73
CA SER A 305 -13.45 -14.07 11.07
C SER A 305 -12.65 -15.36 10.98
N GLY A 306 -11.61 -15.44 11.79
CA GLY A 306 -10.66 -16.55 11.83
C GLY A 306 -9.82 -16.52 13.10
N PHE A 307 -9.00 -17.56 13.30
CA PHE A 307 -8.01 -17.63 14.37
C PHE A 307 -8.57 -17.38 15.78
N ASP A 308 -9.81 -17.83 16.02
CA ASP A 308 -10.57 -17.65 17.27
C ASP A 308 -10.82 -16.19 17.67
N ASN A 309 -10.55 -15.24 16.78
CA ASN A 309 -10.87 -13.83 16.91
C ASN A 309 -12.14 -13.47 16.13
N LEU A 310 -12.75 -12.35 16.49
CA LEU A 310 -14.02 -11.89 15.91
C LEU A 310 -13.90 -10.47 15.38
N TYR A 311 -14.62 -10.20 14.29
CA TYR A 311 -14.90 -8.82 13.92
C TYR A 311 -16.18 -8.38 14.64
N GLY A 312 -16.21 -7.11 15.05
CA GLY A 312 -17.25 -6.58 15.92
C GLY A 312 -18.47 -6.03 15.17
N ARG A 313 -19.23 -5.18 15.85
CA ARG A 313 -20.58 -4.76 15.43
C ARG A 313 -20.62 -3.50 14.59
N ASN A 314 -19.49 -2.81 14.41
CA ASN A 314 -19.44 -1.48 13.85
C ASN A 314 -18.57 -1.45 12.57
N MET A 315 -18.82 -2.42 11.69
CA MET A 315 -18.18 -2.54 10.38
C MET A 315 -19.05 -1.88 9.31
N LYS A 316 -18.52 -0.94 8.53
CA LYS A 316 -19.30 -0.15 7.56
C LYS A 316 -18.65 -0.15 6.17
N SER A 317 -19.48 -0.34 5.15
CA SER A 317 -19.14 -0.20 3.73
C SER A 317 -20.11 0.79 3.06
N ILE A 318 -19.61 1.96 2.65
CA ILE A 318 -20.46 3.09 2.22
C ILE A 318 -19.93 3.68 0.90
N ASN A 319 -20.78 3.81 -0.12
CA ASN A 319 -20.44 4.53 -1.35
C ASN A 319 -19.18 4.02 -2.09
N ASN A 320 -18.86 2.74 -2.02
CA ASN A 320 -17.71 2.19 -2.74
C ASN A 320 -18.06 1.84 -4.19
N ARG A 321 -17.03 1.75 -5.03
CA ARG A 321 -17.08 1.25 -6.39
C ARG A 321 -16.24 -0.01 -6.50
N PHE A 322 -16.78 -0.99 -7.21
CA PHE A 322 -16.24 -2.33 -7.34
C PHE A 322 -16.06 -2.63 -8.82
N SER A 323 -14.88 -3.03 -9.30
CA SER A 323 -14.78 -3.43 -10.73
C SER A 323 -15.65 -4.64 -11.07
N GLY A 324 -16.11 -5.40 -10.07
CA GLY A 324 -16.98 -6.57 -10.26
C GLY A 324 -16.28 -7.77 -10.90
N THR A 325 -14.96 -7.76 -10.91
CA THR A 325 -14.08 -8.79 -11.46
C THR A 325 -13.66 -9.79 -10.39
N GLY A 326 -12.94 -10.84 -10.80
CA GLY A 326 -12.35 -11.79 -9.87
C GLY A 326 -13.40 -12.64 -9.16
N TRP A 327 -13.29 -12.73 -7.84
CA TRP A 327 -14.20 -13.51 -7.00
C TRP A 327 -15.41 -12.69 -6.51
N GLY A 328 -15.56 -11.46 -7.01
CA GLY A 328 -16.72 -10.61 -6.80
C GLY A 328 -16.44 -9.35 -5.98
N ALA A 329 -17.46 -8.49 -5.92
CA ALA A 329 -17.38 -7.19 -5.27
C ALA A 329 -17.12 -7.30 -3.75
N ALA A 330 -17.73 -8.27 -3.07
CA ALA A 330 -17.48 -8.48 -1.66
C ALA A 330 -17.83 -9.89 -1.21
N TYR A 331 -17.26 -10.29 -0.07
CA TYR A 331 -17.65 -11.50 0.64
C TYR A 331 -17.61 -11.30 2.15
N VAL A 332 -18.34 -12.16 2.86
CA VAL A 332 -18.33 -12.24 4.31
C VAL A 332 -18.19 -13.71 4.74
N SER A 333 -17.25 -13.99 5.63
CA SER A 333 -17.11 -15.28 6.31
C SER A 333 -17.25 -15.08 7.82
N GLN A 334 -18.19 -15.81 8.43
CA GLN A 334 -18.66 -15.56 9.79
C GLN A 334 -18.26 -16.67 10.78
N LYS A 335 -17.13 -17.36 10.60
CA LYS A 335 -16.72 -18.44 11.51
C LYS A 335 -16.65 -17.94 12.96
N GLY A 336 -17.67 -18.26 13.76
CA GLY A 336 -17.84 -17.79 15.15
C GLY A 336 -18.42 -16.39 15.33
N ALA A 337 -18.46 -15.55 14.30
CA ALA A 337 -19.01 -14.20 14.37
C ALA A 337 -20.53 -14.20 14.16
N SER A 338 -21.28 -13.50 15.03
CA SER A 338 -22.74 -13.33 14.88
C SER A 338 -23.13 -12.11 14.06
N HIS A 339 -22.16 -11.34 13.57
CA HIS A 339 -22.35 -10.07 12.88
C HIS A 339 -21.84 -10.14 11.42
N LYS A 340 -22.27 -9.17 10.61
CA LYS A 340 -21.78 -8.88 9.25
C LYS A 340 -21.43 -7.39 9.17
N TRP A 341 -21.43 -6.80 7.98
CA TRP A 341 -21.52 -5.35 7.80
C TRP A 341 -22.72 -4.78 8.56
N ALA A 342 -22.46 -3.88 9.49
CA ALA A 342 -23.49 -3.12 10.20
C ALA A 342 -24.16 -2.10 9.26
N VAL A 343 -23.39 -1.58 8.31
CA VAL A 343 -23.87 -0.71 7.24
C VAL A 343 -23.30 -1.21 5.91
N TRP A 344 -24.19 -1.51 4.97
CA TRP A 344 -23.87 -1.71 3.56
C TRP A 344 -24.77 -0.79 2.74
N GLN A 345 -24.21 0.34 2.29
CA GLN A 345 -25.00 1.40 1.68
C GLN A 345 -24.31 2.00 0.46
N ASP A 346 -25.08 2.29 -0.58
CA ASP A 346 -24.62 3.01 -1.79
C ASP A 346 -23.40 2.38 -2.48
N ASN A 347 -23.24 1.06 -2.35
CA ASN A 347 -22.16 0.32 -3.01
C ASN A 347 -22.58 -0.06 -4.44
N PHE A 348 -21.72 0.20 -5.42
CA PHE A 348 -22.01 -0.04 -6.84
C PHE A 348 -20.85 -0.73 -7.54
N LEU A 349 -21.16 -1.52 -8.57
CA LEU A 349 -20.19 -1.83 -9.61
C LEU A 349 -19.75 -0.54 -10.29
N HIS A 350 -18.47 -0.47 -10.62
CA HIS A 350 -17.85 0.68 -11.26
C HIS A 350 -18.27 0.76 -12.73
N ASP A 351 -18.82 1.89 -13.12
CA ASP A 351 -19.10 2.23 -14.52
C ASP A 351 -18.61 3.64 -14.81
N ALA A 352 -17.46 3.78 -15.47
CA ALA A 352 -16.84 5.07 -15.75
C ALA A 352 -17.70 5.99 -16.64
N GLY A 353 -18.68 5.45 -17.37
CA GLY A 353 -19.61 6.21 -18.21
C GLY A 353 -20.85 6.72 -17.45
N ALA A 354 -21.13 6.20 -16.27
CA ALA A 354 -22.28 6.58 -15.47
C ALA A 354 -22.01 7.80 -14.57
N PRO A 355 -23.04 8.59 -14.20
CA PRO A 355 -22.90 9.65 -13.22
C PRO A 355 -22.28 9.13 -11.91
N ASP A 356 -21.24 9.82 -11.42
CA ASP A 356 -20.50 9.45 -10.21
C ASP A 356 -19.94 8.01 -10.21
N ALA A 357 -19.66 7.51 -11.41
CA ALA A 357 -19.18 6.16 -11.68
C ALA A 357 -20.08 5.02 -11.15
N LYS A 358 -21.38 5.30 -10.92
CA LYS A 358 -22.35 4.36 -10.36
C LYS A 358 -22.94 3.46 -11.44
N GLY A 359 -22.42 2.23 -11.54
CA GLY A 359 -23.01 1.15 -12.34
C GLY A 359 -24.18 0.49 -11.61
N LYS A 360 -24.28 -0.83 -11.72
CA LYS A 360 -25.29 -1.62 -10.99
C LYS A 360 -25.02 -1.62 -9.50
N PRO A 361 -26.04 -1.67 -8.61
CA PRO A 361 -25.81 -1.87 -7.19
C PRO A 361 -25.00 -3.15 -6.92
N ALA A 362 -24.02 -3.06 -6.02
CA ALA A 362 -23.32 -4.22 -5.50
C ALA A 362 -24.18 -4.85 -4.39
N GLY A 363 -24.51 -6.13 -4.55
CA GLY A 363 -25.35 -6.86 -3.58
C GLY A 363 -24.70 -6.89 -2.20
N THR A 364 -25.54 -6.89 -1.15
CA THR A 364 -25.08 -7.06 0.23
C THR A 364 -24.59 -8.49 0.44
N PRO A 365 -23.34 -8.70 0.89
CA PRO A 365 -22.77 -10.04 1.11
C PRO A 365 -23.23 -10.70 2.43
#